data_AF-A0A380EHB1-F1
#
_entry.id   AF-A0A380EHB1-F1
#
_cell.length_a   1.000
_cell.length_b   1.000
_cell.length_c   1.000
_cell.angle_alpha   90.00
_cell.angle_beta   90.00
_cell.angle_gamma   90.00
#
_symmetry.space_group_name_H-M   'P 1'
#
loop_
_entity.id
_entity.type
_entity.pdbx_description
1 polymer ?
#
loop_
_entity_poly.entity_id
_entity_poly.type
_entity_poly.pdbx_seq_one_letter_code
_entity_poly.pdbx_strand_id
1 'polypeptide(L)'
;MPKNYKDELPRFELGHNGASRADSGTVIQAISKTVPSFFGGSADLAGSNKSNVNDATDYSSETPEGKMCGLVYVNLLWVLL
;
A
#
# COMPACT_ATOMS: atom_id res chain seq x y z
N MET A 1 6.09 9.56 11.83
CA MET A 1 5.76 9.59 10.38
C MET A 1 6.77 10.50 9.67
N PRO A 2 7.28 10.16 8.47
CA PRO A 2 8.18 11.03 7.70
C PRO A 2 7.52 12.37 7.42
N LYS A 3 8.27 13.48 7.32
CA LYS A 3 7.66 14.82 7.18
C LYS A 3 7.17 15.12 5.76
N ASN A 4 7.75 14.47 4.75
CA ASN A 4 7.58 14.75 3.33
C ASN A 4 6.66 13.77 2.58
N TYR A 5 6.12 12.74 3.25
CA TYR A 5 5.34 11.70 2.54
C TYR A 5 4.11 12.26 1.81
N LYS A 6 3.50 13.32 2.35
CA LYS A 6 2.31 13.97 1.76
C LYS A 6 2.60 14.63 0.42
N ASP A 7 3.81 15.14 0.25
CA ASP A 7 4.21 15.86 -0.96
C ASP A 7 4.44 14.90 -2.14
N GLU A 8 4.71 13.63 -1.84
CA GLU A 8 4.90 12.58 -2.84
C GLU A 8 3.62 11.80 -3.17
N LEU A 9 2.50 12.14 -2.54
CA LEU A 9 1.21 11.51 -2.87
C LEU A 9 0.74 11.97 -4.26
N PRO A 10 0.19 11.05 -5.08
CA PRO A 10 -0.37 11.39 -6.37
C PRO A 10 -1.55 12.35 -6.20
N ARG A 11 -1.64 13.34 -7.09
CA ARG A 11 -2.79 14.24 -7.21
C ARG A 11 -3.60 13.81 -8.43
N PHE A 12 -4.91 13.73 -8.26
CA PHE A 12 -5.84 13.37 -9.33
C PHE A 12 -6.59 14.64 -9.76
N GLU A 13 -6.55 14.92 -11.07
CA GLU A 13 -7.20 16.10 -11.66
C GLU A 13 -8.73 15.97 -11.67
N LEU A 14 -9.41 17.12 -11.77
CA LEU A 14 -10.86 17.15 -11.95
C LEU A 14 -11.22 16.49 -13.29
N GLY A 15 -12.00 15.40 -13.25
CA GLY A 15 -12.36 14.60 -14.43
C GLY A 15 -11.57 13.29 -14.59
N HIS A 16 -10.70 12.95 -13.63
CA HIS A 16 -10.06 11.64 -13.57
C HIS A 16 -11.10 10.51 -13.50
N ASN A 17 -11.02 9.57 -14.45
CA ASN A 17 -11.92 8.42 -14.59
C ASN A 17 -11.23 7.10 -14.18
N GLY A 18 -10.40 7.15 -13.15
CA GLY A 18 -9.81 5.96 -12.53
C GLY A 18 -10.82 5.20 -11.67
N ALA A 19 -10.70 3.88 -11.63
CA ALA A 19 -11.38 3.11 -10.59
C ALA A 19 -10.71 3.41 -9.24
N SER A 20 -11.50 3.70 -8.20
CA SER A 20 -10.97 4.06 -6.87
C SER A 20 -9.96 3.06 -6.30
N ARG A 21 -10.10 1.77 -6.62
CA ARG A 21 -9.13 0.71 -6.28
C ARG A 21 -7.77 0.88 -6.97
N ALA A 22 -7.74 1.33 -8.22
CA ALA A 22 -6.51 1.58 -8.96
C ALA A 22 -5.81 2.84 -8.44
N ASP A 23 -6.59 3.85 -8.07
CA ASP A 23 -6.08 5.07 -7.45
C ASP A 23 -5.49 4.78 -6.06
N SER A 24 -6.18 3.94 -5.27
CA SER A 24 -5.66 3.40 -4.00
C SER A 24 -4.33 2.68 -4.20
N GLY A 25 -4.20 1.85 -5.24
CA GLY A 25 -2.93 1.20 -5.57
C GLY A 25 -1.82 2.20 -5.89
N THR A 26 -2.11 3.26 -6.64
CA THR A 26 -1.14 4.33 -6.94
C THR A 26 -0.65 5.03 -5.66
N VAL A 27 -1.56 5.28 -4.72
CA VAL A 27 -1.23 5.86 -3.41
C VAL A 27 -0.36 4.90 -2.58
N ILE A 28 -0.69 3.61 -2.55
CA ILE A 28 0.10 2.58 -1.86
C ILE A 28 1.53 2.50 -2.41
N GLN A 29 1.70 2.62 -3.74
CA GLN A 29 3.03 2.70 -4.37
C GLN A 29 3.83 3.93 -3.92
N ALA A 30 3.19 5.09 -3.77
CA ALA A 30 3.87 6.31 -3.33
C ALA A 30 4.25 6.26 -1.84
N ILE A 31 3.36 5.73 -1.00
CA ILE A 31 3.59 5.62 0.45
C ILE A 31 4.68 4.58 0.74
N SER A 32 4.73 3.46 0.03
CA SER A 32 5.73 2.42 0.27
C SER A 32 7.18 2.88 0.03
N LYS A 33 7.36 3.88 -0.85
CA LYS A 33 8.66 4.52 -1.13
C LYS A 33 9.06 5.54 -0.05
N THR A 34 8.09 6.30 0.45
CA THR A 34 8.34 7.40 1.39
C THR A 34 8.30 7.00 2.85
N VAL A 35 7.62 5.90 3.18
CA VAL A 35 7.45 5.40 4.54
C VAL A 35 8.18 4.06 4.68
N PRO A 36 9.43 4.07 5.21
CA PRO A 36 10.21 2.84 5.37
C PRO A 36 9.54 1.78 6.24
N SER A 37 8.73 2.21 7.20
CA SER A 37 7.96 1.36 8.11
C SER A 37 6.62 0.88 7.52
N PHE A 38 6.39 1.08 6.22
CA PHE A 38 5.17 0.60 5.56
C PHE A 38 5.19 -0.93 5.45
N PHE A 39 4.19 -1.56 6.04
CA PHE A 39 3.93 -2.99 5.99
C PHE A 39 2.47 -3.20 5.63
N GLY A 40 2.19 -4.10 4.69
CA GLY A 40 0.87 -4.27 4.10
C GLY A 40 0.60 -5.70 3.67
N GLY A 41 -0.58 -5.91 3.12
CA GLY A 41 -1.02 -7.24 2.73
C GLY A 41 -2.41 -7.26 2.12
N SER A 42 -2.78 -8.40 1.56
CA SER A 42 -4.15 -8.68 1.15
C SER A 42 -4.43 -10.15 1.34
N ALA A 43 -5.56 -10.50 1.94
CA ALA A 43 -6.03 -11.89 1.99
C ALA A 43 -6.43 -12.36 0.58
N ASP A 44 -5.50 -12.99 -0.15
CA ASP A 44 -5.68 -13.61 -1.48
C ASP A 44 -6.23 -12.71 -2.61
N LEU A 45 -6.40 -11.41 -2.35
CA LEU A 45 -7.02 -10.46 -3.28
C LEU A 45 -6.07 -9.32 -3.71
N ALA A 46 -4.77 -9.49 -3.54
CA ALA A 46 -3.78 -8.43 -3.77
C ALA A 46 -3.86 -7.86 -5.21
N GLY A 47 -4.05 -8.73 -6.21
CA GLY A 47 -4.21 -8.33 -7.61
C GLY A 47 -5.53 -7.62 -7.93
N SER A 48 -6.61 -7.97 -7.20
CA SER A 48 -7.96 -7.41 -7.37
C SER A 48 -8.11 -6.05 -6.68
N ASN A 49 -7.47 -5.90 -5.51
CA ASN A 49 -7.52 -4.70 -4.67
C ASN A 49 -6.39 -3.71 -4.97
N LYS A 50 -5.41 -4.11 -5.79
CA LYS A 50 -4.21 -3.30 -6.10
C LYS A 50 -3.45 -2.88 -4.85
N SER A 51 -3.45 -3.72 -3.82
CA SER A 51 -2.78 -3.46 -2.54
C SER A 51 -1.36 -4.00 -2.47
N ASN A 52 -0.90 -4.73 -3.50
CA ASN A 52 0.49 -5.17 -3.56
C ASN A 52 1.44 -4.00 -3.85
N VAL A 53 2.65 -4.07 -3.29
CA VAL A 53 3.73 -3.15 -3.61
C VAL A 53 4.65 -3.81 -4.61
N ASN A 54 4.60 -3.37 -5.87
CA ASN A 54 5.31 -4.03 -6.98
C ASN A 54 6.82 -4.19 -6.74
N ASP A 55 7.45 -3.25 -6.03
CA ASP A 55 8.88 -3.21 -5.77
C ASP A 55 9.27 -3.80 -4.40
N ALA A 56 8.32 -4.37 -3.65
CA ALA A 56 8.57 -4.93 -2.33
C ALA A 56 8.58 -6.46 -2.34
N THR A 57 9.45 -7.03 -1.52
CA THR A 57 9.49 -8.49 -1.28
C THR A 57 8.35 -8.90 -0.36
N ASP A 58 7.81 -10.09 -0.60
CA ASP A 58 6.83 -10.71 0.29
C ASP A 58 7.46 -11.09 1.62
N TYR A 59 6.70 -10.91 2.69
CA TYR A 59 7.01 -11.39 4.02
C TYR A 59 6.79 -12.91 4.07
N SER A 60 7.85 -13.65 4.37
CA SER A 60 7.81 -15.11 4.55
C SER A 60 8.79 -15.54 5.64
N SER A 61 8.81 -16.84 5.96
CA SER A 61 9.84 -17.39 6.86
C SER A 61 11.27 -17.25 6.29
N GLU A 62 11.40 -17.18 4.96
CA GLU A 62 12.68 -17.00 4.26
C GLU A 62 13.05 -15.52 4.12
N THR A 63 12.05 -14.64 4.12
CA THR A 63 12.18 -13.19 3.90
C THR A 63 11.38 -12.41 4.95
N PRO A 64 11.76 -12.46 6.24
CA PRO A 64 11.03 -11.79 7.32
C PRO A 64 11.11 -10.26 7.24
N GLU A 65 12.02 -9.71 6.45
CA GLU A 65 12.10 -8.27 6.17
C GLU A 65 11.14 -7.81 5.05
N GLY A 66 10.44 -8.74 4.40
CA GLY A 66 9.47 -8.45 3.36
C GLY A 66 8.34 -7.54 3.87
N LYS A 67 7.80 -6.68 3.01
CA LYS A 67 6.78 -5.68 3.38
C LYS A 67 5.35 -6.11 3.08
N MET A 68 5.16 -7.19 2.32
CA MET A 68 3.86 -7.63 1.83
C MET A 68 3.51 -9.00 2.40
N CYS A 69 2.37 -9.13 3.08
CA CYS A 69 1.86 -10.42 3.53
C CYS A 69 0.60 -10.84 2.73
N GLY A 70 0.61 -12.05 2.16
CA GLY A 70 -0.52 -12.60 1.38
C GLY A 70 -1.77 -12.99 2.20
N LEU A 71 -1.74 -12.82 3.52
CA LEU A 71 -2.85 -13.15 4.43
C LEU A 71 -3.00 -12.06 5.49
N VAL A 72 -3.75 -11.00 5.18
CA VAL A 72 -4.16 -10.03 6.19
C VAL A 72 -5.65 -9.71 6.03
N TYR A 73 -6.44 -10.10 7.03
CA TYR A 73 -7.73 -9.48 7.34
C TYR A 73 -7.43 -8.07 7.86
N VAL A 74 -7.33 -7.08 6.97
CA VAL A 74 -7.07 -5.70 7.39
C VAL A 74 -8.39 -5.10 7.87
N ASN A 75 -8.61 -5.12 9.19
CA ASN A 75 -9.60 -4.25 9.80
C ASN A 75 -8.96 -2.85 9.86
N LEU A 76 -9.44 -1.92 9.02
CA LEU A 76 -8.93 -0.56 8.86
C LEU A 76 -9.17 0.35 10.09
N LEU A 77 -9.28 -0.22 11.29
CA LEU A 77 -9.67 0.47 12.51
C LEU A 77 -8.47 0.89 13.40
N TRP A 78 -7.26 0.44 13.09
CA TRP A 78 -6.09 0.63 13.97
C TRP A 78 -5.02 1.62 13.48
N VAL A 79 -5.35 2.50 12.53
CA VAL A 79 -4.45 3.57 12.06
C VAL A 79 -4.91 4.98 12.50
N LEU A 80 -5.94 5.07 13.36
CA LEU A 80 -6.48 6.36 13.86
C LEU A 80 -6.68 6.45 15.39
N LEU A 81 -6.00 5.61 16.18
CA LEU A 81 -5.84 5.79 17.62
C LEU A 81 -4.35 5.77 17.98
#